data_AF-A0A7S2L0G6-F1
#
_entry.id   AF-A0A7S2L0G6-F1
#
_cell.length_a   1.000
_cell.length_b   1.000
_cell.length_c   1.000
_cell.angle_alpha   90.00
_cell.angle_beta   90.00
_cell.angle_gamma   90.00
#
_symmetry.space_group_name_H-M   'P 1'
#
loop_
_entity.id
_entity.type
_entity.pdbx_description
1 polymer ?
#
loop_
_entity_poly.entity_id
_entity_poly.type
_entity_poly.pdbx_seq_one_letter_code
_entity_poly.pdbx_strand_id
1 'polypeptide(L)'
;GSGTGTGSNTGTVPAPSPNNDDNVNGSYVGGVAPTNSNSTLYDELTTTYDADSGQAGNMFDVVALKDVIIHEMDVHIVENPTSKISVYTRDGTFEGHEQDSEMWTKRASVIVQGRGVNMATPLPAGALDLVEIMAGTTC
;
A
#
# COMPACT_ATOMS: atom_id res chain seq x y z
N GLY A 1 36.45 18.59 50.79
CA GLY A 1 35.02 18.40 51.10
C GLY A 1 34.73 16.92 50.92
N SER A 2 34.24 16.18 51.92
CA SER A 2 32.90 16.27 52.53
C SER A 2 31.78 15.91 51.54
N GLY A 3 31.21 14.71 51.72
CA GLY A 3 29.79 14.29 51.53
C GLY A 3 29.15 14.41 50.15
N THR A 4 28.65 13.31 49.56
CA THR A 4 27.31 12.68 49.74
C THR A 4 26.34 13.07 48.63
N GLY A 5 25.64 12.09 48.03
CA GLY A 5 24.34 12.34 47.38
C GLY A 5 24.11 11.66 46.05
N THR A 6 23.57 10.43 46.09
CA THR A 6 22.77 9.82 45.03
C THR A 6 21.51 10.63 44.73
N GLY A 7 21.09 10.67 43.47
CA GLY A 7 19.77 11.18 43.07
C GLY A 7 19.32 10.61 41.74
N SER A 8 18.60 9.50 41.77
CA SER A 8 17.73 9.05 40.67
C SER A 8 16.72 10.14 40.34
N ASN A 9 16.55 10.46 39.06
CA ASN A 9 15.32 11.09 38.60
C ASN A 9 14.63 10.16 37.61
N THR A 10 13.84 9.25 38.16
CA THR A 10 12.83 8.46 37.47
C THR A 10 11.64 9.36 37.17
N GLY A 11 11.62 9.97 35.99
CA GLY A 11 10.44 10.66 35.46
C GLY A 11 9.56 9.67 34.70
N THR A 12 8.60 9.05 35.39
CA THR A 12 7.56 8.22 34.81
C THR A 12 6.61 9.07 33.97
N VAL A 13 6.58 8.86 32.65
CA VAL A 13 5.48 9.36 31.79
C VAL A 13 4.27 8.47 32.04
N PRO A 14 3.08 9.01 32.37
CA PRO A 14 1.89 8.20 32.56
C PRO A 14 1.45 7.56 31.24
N ALA A 15 1.38 6.23 31.18
CA ALA A 15 0.73 5.52 30.08
C ALA A 15 -0.80 5.71 30.17
N PRO A 16 -1.52 6.00 29.07
CA PRO A 16 -2.97 5.93 29.07
C PRO A 16 -3.48 4.49 29.31
N SER A 17 -4.53 4.39 30.11
CA SER A 17 -5.24 3.19 30.58
C SER A 17 -5.82 2.31 29.45
N PRO A 18 -6.17 1.03 29.71
CA PRO A 18 -6.35 -0.02 28.70
C PRO A 18 -7.78 -0.11 28.18
N ASN A 19 -7.94 -0.25 26.87
CA ASN A 19 -9.19 -0.77 26.30
C ASN A 19 -9.03 -2.29 26.15
N ASN A 20 -9.60 -3.03 27.11
CA ASN A 20 -10.04 -4.40 26.89
C ASN A 20 -11.07 -4.39 25.76
N ASP A 21 -10.93 -5.31 24.81
CA ASP A 21 -12.01 -6.18 24.31
C ASP A 21 -11.39 -7.27 23.40
N ASP A 22 -10.96 -8.34 24.07
CA ASP A 22 -11.15 -9.78 23.78
C ASP A 22 -10.80 -10.37 22.38
N ASN A 23 -9.77 -11.21 22.25
CA ASN A 23 -9.68 -12.64 22.64
C ASN A 23 -9.85 -13.59 21.42
N VAL A 24 -8.72 -14.02 20.82
CA VAL A 24 -8.62 -15.34 20.18
C VAL A 24 -7.40 -16.06 20.74
N ASN A 25 -7.67 -17.09 21.53
CA ASN A 25 -6.73 -17.92 22.29
C ASN A 25 -5.63 -18.59 21.44
N GLY A 26 -4.37 -18.38 21.84
CA GLY A 26 -3.20 -19.13 21.38
C GLY A 26 -1.93 -18.82 22.20
N SER A 27 -1.83 -19.40 23.40
CA SER A 27 -0.68 -19.55 24.33
C SER A 27 0.65 -18.83 24.00
N TYR A 28 1.00 -17.81 24.80
CA TYR A 28 2.34 -17.20 24.82
C TYR A 28 3.34 -18.07 25.59
N VAL A 29 4.40 -18.53 24.92
CA VAL A 29 5.64 -19.00 25.55
C VAL A 29 6.79 -18.04 25.21
N GLY A 30 7.17 -17.20 26.18
CA GLY A 30 8.50 -16.59 26.30
C GLY A 30 8.92 -15.50 25.29
N GLY A 31 8.79 -14.23 25.69
CA GLY A 31 9.88 -13.26 25.51
C GLY A 31 10.06 -12.52 24.16
N VAL A 32 9.07 -12.51 23.27
CA VAL A 32 9.00 -11.53 22.17
C VAL A 32 7.62 -10.90 22.16
N ALA A 33 7.54 -9.57 22.01
CA ALA A 33 6.27 -8.89 21.85
C ALA A 33 5.55 -9.47 20.62
N PRO A 34 4.26 -9.83 20.72
CA PRO A 34 3.48 -10.11 19.52
C PRO A 34 3.44 -8.81 18.71
N THR A 35 4.14 -8.79 17.56
CA THR A 35 3.79 -7.82 16.54
C THR A 35 2.46 -8.31 16.00
N ASN A 36 1.39 -7.68 16.46
CA ASN A 36 0.06 -7.89 15.92
C ASN A 36 0.08 -7.33 14.50
N SER A 37 0.61 -8.09 13.55
CA SER A 37 0.37 -7.87 12.14
C SER A 37 -1.09 -8.22 11.90
N ASN A 38 -1.98 -7.25 12.17
CA ASN A 38 -3.28 -7.21 11.51
C ASN A 38 -2.99 -7.11 10.02
N SER A 39 -2.76 -8.24 9.38
CA SER A 39 -2.77 -8.35 7.93
C SER A 39 -4.23 -8.22 7.54
N THR A 40 -4.64 -7.01 7.17
CA THR A 40 -5.84 -6.81 6.38
C THR A 40 -5.64 -7.63 5.10
N LEU A 41 -6.34 -8.76 5.01
CA LEU A 41 -6.29 -9.60 3.82
C LEU A 41 -7.21 -8.95 2.77
N TYR A 42 -6.60 -8.39 1.73
CA TYR A 42 -7.29 -7.97 0.53
C TYR A 42 -7.33 -9.13 -0.46
N ASP A 43 -8.41 -9.20 -1.25
CA ASP A 43 -8.42 -10.06 -2.43
C ASP A 43 -7.50 -9.46 -3.50
N GLU A 44 -6.64 -10.28 -4.11
CA GLU A 44 -5.67 -9.86 -5.12
C GLU A 44 -6.13 -10.28 -6.52
N LEU A 45 -6.07 -9.35 -7.47
CA LEU A 45 -6.15 -9.63 -8.89
C LEU A 45 -4.74 -9.52 -9.50
N THR A 46 -4.13 -10.65 -9.83
CA THR A 46 -2.76 -10.70 -10.33
C THR A 46 -2.70 -11.09 -11.81
N THR A 47 -1.60 -10.72 -12.49
CA THR A 47 -1.30 -11.10 -13.87
C THR A 47 0.06 -11.80 -13.93
N THR A 48 0.49 -12.30 -15.10
CA THR A 48 1.76 -13.05 -15.19
C THR A 48 3.01 -12.20 -15.06
N TYR A 49 2.88 -10.86 -15.09
CA TYR A 49 3.99 -9.90 -15.17
C TYR A 49 4.93 -10.11 -16.36
N ASP A 50 4.52 -10.90 -17.37
CA ASP A 50 5.28 -11.08 -18.61
C ASP A 50 5.33 -9.76 -19.38
N ALA A 51 6.52 -9.15 -19.49
CA ALA A 51 6.73 -7.94 -20.27
C ALA A 51 7.04 -8.29 -21.74
N ASP A 52 6.29 -7.71 -22.68
CA ASP A 52 6.37 -8.02 -24.12
C ASP A 52 6.62 -6.79 -25.01
N SER A 53 6.21 -5.59 -24.58
CA SER A 53 6.18 -4.39 -25.44
C SER A 53 7.23 -3.30 -25.13
N GLY A 54 7.92 -3.39 -23.98
CA GLY A 54 8.98 -2.44 -23.58
C GLY A 54 8.52 -0.99 -23.38
N GLN A 55 7.21 -0.72 -23.38
CA GLN A 55 6.64 0.61 -23.16
C GLN A 55 6.55 0.94 -21.67
N ALA A 56 6.71 2.22 -21.35
CA ALA A 56 6.52 2.73 -20.00
C ALA A 56 5.07 3.21 -19.83
N GLY A 57 4.25 2.37 -19.22
CA GLY A 57 2.87 2.68 -18.87
C GLY A 57 1.88 1.68 -19.46
N ASN A 58 0.82 1.41 -18.68
CA ASN A 58 -0.30 0.58 -19.08
C ASN A 58 -1.58 1.40 -18.88
N MET A 59 -2.52 1.27 -19.82
CA MET A 59 -3.87 1.81 -19.70
C MET A 59 -4.83 0.65 -19.95
N PHE A 60 -5.82 0.50 -19.09
CA PHE A 60 -6.82 -0.56 -19.17
C PHE A 60 -8.09 -0.09 -18.48
N ASP A 61 -9.21 -0.68 -18.85
CA ASP A 61 -10.50 -0.45 -18.21
C ASP A 61 -10.72 -1.43 -17.06
N VAL A 62 -11.22 -0.94 -15.93
CA VAL A 62 -11.72 -1.77 -14.84
C VAL A 62 -13.25 -1.76 -14.86
N VAL A 63 -13.85 -2.91 -15.14
CA VAL A 63 -15.31 -3.09 -15.10
C VAL A 63 -15.71 -3.79 -13.81
N ALA A 64 -16.34 -3.06 -12.91
CA ALA A 64 -16.73 -3.58 -11.60
C ALA A 64 -18.07 -4.34 -11.67
N LEU A 65 -18.06 -5.63 -11.31
CA LEU A 65 -19.30 -6.42 -11.20
C LEU A 65 -20.02 -6.23 -9.85
N LYS A 66 -19.30 -5.72 -8.86
CA LYS A 66 -19.73 -5.37 -7.51
C LYS A 66 -18.96 -4.12 -7.08
N ASP A 67 -19.42 -3.45 -6.05
CA ASP A 67 -18.66 -2.35 -5.45
C ASP A 67 -17.30 -2.88 -4.97
N VAL A 68 -16.22 -2.22 -5.41
CA VAL A 68 -14.85 -2.58 -5.05
C VAL A 68 -14.07 -1.33 -4.63
N ILE A 69 -13.12 -1.52 -3.72
CA ILE A 69 -12.16 -0.50 -3.31
C ILE A 69 -10.77 -1.06 -3.58
N ILE A 70 -10.00 -0.36 -4.40
CA ILE A 70 -8.59 -0.70 -4.64
C ILE A 70 -7.75 -0.05 -3.54
N HIS A 71 -7.06 -0.88 -2.78
CA HIS A 71 -6.20 -0.46 -1.67
C HIS A 71 -4.74 -0.36 -2.06
N GLU A 72 -4.26 -1.32 -2.86
CA GLU A 72 -2.85 -1.50 -3.17
C GLU A 72 -2.68 -1.91 -4.64
N MET A 73 -1.49 -1.69 -5.18
CA MET A 73 -1.14 -2.02 -6.55
C MET A 73 0.32 -2.45 -6.61
N ASP A 74 0.56 -3.49 -7.41
CA ASP A 74 1.89 -3.96 -7.77
C ASP A 74 2.18 -3.61 -9.23
N VAL A 75 3.41 -3.20 -9.51
CA VAL A 75 3.88 -2.90 -10.87
C VAL A 75 5.09 -3.75 -11.23
N HIS A 76 5.27 -4.05 -12.50
CA HIS A 76 6.48 -4.72 -12.98
C HIS A 76 7.50 -3.69 -13.46
N ILE A 77 8.72 -3.75 -12.90
CA ILE A 77 9.83 -2.86 -13.26
C ILE A 77 11.07 -3.73 -13.51
N VAL A 78 11.42 -3.87 -14.79
CA VAL A 78 12.42 -4.80 -15.35
C VAL A 78 13.83 -4.50 -14.83
N GLU A 79 14.21 -3.23 -14.75
CA GLU A 79 15.55 -2.84 -14.31
C GLU A 79 15.56 -2.43 -12.83
N ASN A 80 16.77 -2.36 -12.26
CA ASN A 80 17.02 -1.93 -10.88
C ASN A 80 17.30 -0.41 -10.70
N PRO A 81 16.80 0.54 -11.54
CA PRO A 81 16.82 1.94 -11.17
C PRO A 81 15.57 2.28 -10.35
N THR A 82 15.79 3.19 -9.42
CA THR A 82 14.73 3.95 -8.78
C THR A 82 13.87 4.64 -9.85
N SER A 83 12.59 4.29 -9.91
CA SER A 83 11.64 4.77 -10.91
C SER A 83 10.52 5.57 -10.26
N LYS A 84 10.12 6.68 -10.89
CA LYS A 84 8.93 7.43 -10.48
C LYS A 84 7.71 6.80 -11.13
N ILE A 85 6.80 6.29 -10.31
CA ILE A 85 5.52 5.74 -10.73
C ILE A 85 4.43 6.76 -10.45
N SER A 86 3.47 6.85 -11.36
CA SER A 86 2.25 7.63 -11.17
C SER A 86 1.06 6.79 -11.58
N VAL A 87 0.06 6.74 -10.71
CA VAL A 87 -1.21 6.05 -10.98
C VAL A 87 -2.28 7.10 -11.18
N TYR A 88 -3.08 6.92 -12.21
CA TYR A 88 -4.19 7.80 -12.55
C TYR A 88 -5.43 6.95 -12.80
N THR A 89 -6.59 7.53 -12.55
CA THR A 89 -7.90 6.93 -12.83
C THR A 89 -8.78 7.96 -13.51
N ARG A 90 -9.80 7.51 -14.22
CA ARG A 90 -10.84 8.37 -14.77
C ARG A 90 -12.17 7.64 -14.75
N ASP A 91 -13.27 8.35 -14.95
CA ASP A 91 -14.55 7.68 -15.17
C ASP A 91 -14.69 7.28 -16.66
N GLY A 92 -15.23 6.09 -16.91
CA GLY A 92 -15.40 5.53 -18.25
C GLY A 92 -14.11 4.93 -18.84
N THR A 93 -14.15 4.59 -20.12
CA THR A 93 -13.04 3.91 -20.81
C THR A 93 -11.85 4.84 -21.07
N PHE A 94 -10.62 4.36 -20.99
CA PHE A 94 -9.42 5.14 -21.36
C PHE A 94 -9.36 5.50 -22.85
N GLU A 95 -10.00 4.72 -23.71
CA GLU A 95 -9.90 4.85 -25.18
C GLU A 95 -10.30 6.26 -25.66
N GLY A 96 -9.44 6.88 -26.46
CA GLY A 96 -9.66 8.22 -27.01
C GLY A 96 -9.27 9.38 -26.07
N HIS A 97 -8.78 9.09 -24.87
CA HIS A 97 -8.30 10.09 -23.91
C HIS A 97 -6.93 9.74 -23.31
N GLU A 98 -6.14 8.91 -24.00
CA GLU A 98 -4.82 8.43 -23.57
C GLU A 98 -3.87 9.58 -23.22
N GLN A 99 -4.04 10.73 -23.86
CA GLN A 99 -3.18 11.92 -23.73
C GLN A 99 -3.89 13.13 -23.11
N ASP A 100 -5.16 13.00 -22.74
CA ASP A 100 -5.97 14.10 -22.24
C ASP A 100 -5.87 14.20 -20.71
N SER A 101 -4.79 14.81 -20.22
CA SER A 101 -4.48 14.89 -18.79
C SER A 101 -5.56 15.53 -17.93
N GLU A 102 -6.44 16.36 -18.51
CA GLU A 102 -7.53 17.01 -17.78
C GLU A 102 -8.64 16.02 -17.38
N MET A 103 -8.73 14.90 -18.10
CA MET A 103 -9.71 13.83 -17.84
C MET A 103 -9.22 12.79 -16.84
N TRP A 104 -7.97 12.90 -16.36
CA TRP A 104 -7.35 11.94 -15.44
C TRP A 104 -7.17 12.52 -14.04
N THR A 105 -7.61 11.77 -13.04
CA THR A 105 -7.35 12.06 -11.62
C THR A 105 -6.15 11.24 -11.14
N LYS A 106 -5.12 11.92 -10.63
CA LYS A 106 -3.95 11.26 -10.03
C LYS A 106 -4.34 10.61 -8.70
N ARG A 107 -3.92 9.35 -8.50
CA ARG A 107 -4.12 8.57 -7.26
C ARG A 107 -2.83 8.23 -6.54
N ALA A 108 -1.70 8.23 -7.24
CA ALA A 108 -0.39 8.02 -6.62
C ALA A 108 0.71 8.76 -7.40
N SER A 109 1.77 9.15 -6.69
CA SER A 109 3.03 9.60 -7.27
C SER A 109 4.17 9.24 -6.34
N VAL A 110 4.82 8.11 -6.58
CA VAL A 110 5.83 7.54 -5.70
C VAL A 110 7.11 7.15 -6.42
N ILE A 111 8.18 7.04 -5.65
CA ILE A 111 9.47 6.59 -6.13
C ILE A 111 9.70 5.19 -5.56
N VAL A 112 9.90 4.19 -6.42
CA VAL A 112 10.09 2.79 -6.03
C VAL A 112 11.32 2.20 -6.69
N GLN A 113 11.94 1.24 -6.02
CA GLN A 113 13.02 0.45 -6.59
C GLN A 113 12.43 -0.81 -7.22
N GLY A 114 12.68 -1.02 -8.52
CA GLY A 114 12.23 -2.21 -9.23
C GLY A 114 12.82 -3.49 -8.65
N ARG A 115 12.02 -4.56 -8.63
CA ARG A 115 12.45 -5.89 -8.18
C ARG A 115 13.00 -6.79 -9.30
N GLY A 116 12.97 -6.31 -10.55
CA GLY A 116 13.52 -7.03 -11.70
C GLY A 116 12.47 -7.71 -12.56
N VAL A 117 12.95 -8.40 -13.59
CA VAL A 117 12.12 -9.06 -14.60
C VAL A 117 11.19 -10.10 -13.98
N ASN A 118 9.91 -10.05 -14.36
CA ASN A 118 8.82 -10.91 -13.92
C ASN A 118 8.59 -10.90 -12.41
N MET A 119 9.04 -9.85 -11.72
CA MET A 119 8.86 -9.66 -10.28
C MET A 119 7.91 -8.50 -9.99
N ALA A 120 6.87 -8.79 -9.21
CA ALA A 120 5.94 -7.79 -8.71
C ALA A 120 6.66 -6.81 -7.76
N THR A 121 6.59 -5.52 -8.08
CA THR A 121 7.10 -4.41 -7.27
C THR A 121 5.92 -3.68 -6.63
N PRO A 122 5.62 -3.94 -5.35
CA PRO A 122 4.52 -3.28 -4.66
C PRO A 122 4.83 -1.81 -4.48
N LEU A 123 3.81 -0.98 -4.65
CA LEU A 123 3.89 0.40 -4.19
C LEU A 123 3.97 0.43 -2.65
N PRO A 124 4.62 1.45 -2.05
CA PRO A 124 4.66 1.57 -0.60
C PRO A 124 3.25 1.60 0.00
N ALA A 125 3.04 0.96 1.15
CA ALA A 125 1.73 0.96 1.81
C ALA A 125 1.24 2.40 2.05
N GLY A 126 -0.02 2.67 1.68
CA GLY A 126 -0.63 4.00 1.78
C GLY A 126 -0.17 5.02 0.71
N ALA A 127 0.62 4.59 -0.28
CA ALA A 127 1.01 5.44 -1.41
C ALA A 127 -0.12 5.70 -2.41
N LEU A 128 -1.09 4.81 -2.46
CA LEU A 128 -2.23 4.86 -3.35
C LEU A 128 -3.44 5.43 -2.60
N ASP A 129 -3.99 6.53 -3.11
CA ASP A 129 -5.30 7.01 -2.69
C ASP A 129 -6.34 5.95 -3.05
N LEU A 130 -7.27 5.66 -2.12
CA LEU A 130 -8.32 4.66 -2.34
C LEU A 130 -9.10 4.97 -3.63
N VAL A 131 -9.27 3.93 -4.45
CA VAL A 131 -10.07 4.02 -5.67
C VAL A 131 -11.35 3.22 -5.48
N GLU A 132 -12.47 3.93 -5.34
CA GLU A 132 -13.79 3.33 -5.24
C GLU A 132 -14.36 3.16 -6.65
N ILE A 133 -14.83 1.96 -6.99
CA ILE A 133 -15.47 1.66 -8.27
C ILE A 133 -16.80 0.99 -7.98
N MET A 134 -17.89 1.63 -8.38
CA MET A 134 -19.24 1.17 -8.11
C MET A 134 -19.63 0.02 -9.05
N ALA A 135 -20.50 -0.86 -8.59
CA ALA A 135 -21.01 -1.96 -9.41
C ALA A 135 -21.64 -1.43 -10.72
N GLY A 136 -21.26 -2.05 -11.83
CA GLY A 136 -21.76 -1.71 -13.17
C GLY A 136 -21.09 -0.49 -13.81
N THR A 137 -20.08 0.12 -13.18
CA THR A 137 -19.31 1.23 -13.77
C THR A 137 -17.98 0.77 -14.35
N THR A 138 -17.41 1.64 -15.19
CA THR A 138 -16.06 1.51 -15.74
C THR A 138 -15.21 2.67 -15.26
N CYS A 139 -13.98 2.39 -14.87
CA CYS A 139 -12.98 3.34 -14.41
C CYS A 139 -11.59 3.00 -15.02
#